data_AF-A0A949DIY8-F1
#
_entry.id   AF-A0A949DIY8-F1
#
_cell.length_a   1.000
_cell.length_b   1.000
_cell.length_c   1.000
_cell.angle_alpha   90.00
_cell.angle_beta   90.00
_cell.angle_gamma   90.00
#
_symmetry.space_group_name_H-M   'P 1'
#
loop_
_entity.id
_entity.type
_entity.pdbx_description
1 polymer ?
#
loop_
_entity_poly.entity_id
_entity_poly.type
_entity_poly.pdbx_seq_one_letter_code
_entity_poly.pdbx_strand_id
1 'polypeptide(L)'
;MDNAIVQKIKDAISNNDNIAIIVGKNPSIDEMAAALSLYLLLKENKKVTIVCPTQPIVELSNLVGIDKVATRLEGGEGDLVVSFPYVEGEVEKVSYTLESG
;
A
#
# COMPACT_ATOMS: atom_id res chain seq x y z
N MET A 1 -5.80 -24.40 17.82
CA MET A 1 -5.63 -23.73 16.52
C MET A 1 -5.00 -24.73 15.56
N ASP A 2 -5.62 -24.96 14.41
CA ASP A 2 -5.11 -25.93 13.44
C ASP A 2 -3.78 -25.45 12.85
N ASN A 3 -2.70 -26.14 13.22
CA ASN A 3 -1.33 -25.80 12.84
C ASN A 3 -1.15 -25.77 11.31
N ALA A 4 -1.98 -26.51 10.56
CA ALA A 4 -1.99 -26.53 9.11
C ALA A 4 -2.35 -25.18 8.47
N ILE A 5 -3.23 -24.38 9.08
CA ILE A 5 -3.63 -23.07 8.55
C ILE A 5 -2.48 -22.07 8.71
N VAL A 6 -1.81 -22.11 9.87
CA VAL A 6 -0.66 -21.24 10.16
C VAL A 6 0.49 -21.51 9.17
N GLN A 7 0.76 -22.77 8.84
CA GLN A 7 1.78 -23.11 7.84
C GLN A 7 1.41 -22.58 6.45
N LYS A 8 0.17 -22.74 6.01
CA LYS A 8 -0.29 -22.22 4.71
C LYS A 8 -0.14 -20.70 4.61
N ILE A 9 -0.46 -19.97 5.68
CA ILE A 9 -0.29 -18.51 5.74
C ILE A 9 1.19 -18.14 5.68
N LYS A 10 2.03 -18.85 6.43
CA LYS A 10 3.48 -18.64 6.41
C LYS A 10 4.07 -18.88 5.03
N ASP A 11 3.66 -19.94 4.35
CA ASP A 11 4.10 -20.27 3.00
C ASP A 11 3.66 -19.19 1.99
N ALA A 12 2.41 -18.75 2.08
CA ALA A 12 1.88 -17.67 1.23
C ALA A 12 2.65 -16.35 1.42
N ILE A 13 2.96 -15.98 2.66
CA ILE A 13 3.75 -14.77 2.97
C ILE A 13 5.20 -14.93 2.49
N SER A 14 5.80 -16.11 2.69
CA SER A 14 7.20 -16.35 2.33
C SER A 14 7.43 -16.29 0.82
N ASN A 15 6.50 -16.85 0.04
CA ASN A 15 6.60 -16.98 -1.41
C ASN A 15 6.25 -15.71 -2.21
N ASN A 16 5.76 -14.65 -1.57
CA ASN A 16 5.38 -13.40 -2.23
C ASN A 16 6.22 -12.22 -1.72
N ASP A 17 6.74 -11.40 -2.61
CA ASP A 17 7.56 -10.23 -2.25
C ASP A 17 6.76 -8.94 -2.14
N ASN A 18 5.63 -8.86 -2.85
CA ASN A 18 4.69 -7.74 -2.82
C ASN A 18 3.44 -8.17 -2.05
N ILE A 19 3.17 -7.52 -0.92
CA ILE A 19 2.06 -7.87 -0.03
C ILE A 19 1.21 -6.62 0.22
N ALA A 20 -0.10 -6.77 0.08
CA ALA A 20 -1.06 -5.74 0.46
C ALA A 20 -1.82 -6.18 1.71
N ILE A 21 -1.81 -5.34 2.74
CA ILE A 21 -2.59 -5.50 3.98
C ILE A 21 -3.78 -4.53 3.88
N ILE A 22 -4.99 -5.08 3.82
CA ILE A 22 -6.21 -4.31 3.65
C ILE A 22 -6.99 -4.36 4.96
N VAL A 23 -7.32 -3.19 5.50
CA VAL A 23 -8.13 -3.02 6.69
C VAL A 23 -9.52 -2.54 6.27
N GLY A 24 -10.55 -3.04 6.95
CA GLY A 24 -11.94 -2.65 6.70
C GLY A 24 -12.23 -1.16 6.97
N LYS A 25 -13.46 -0.73 6.67
CA LYS A 25 -13.95 0.60 7.04
C LYS A 25 -14.12 0.69 8.56
N ASN A 26 -13.75 1.84 9.13
CA ASN A 26 -13.90 2.17 10.56
C ASN A 26 -13.31 1.10 11.48
N PRO A 27 -12.01 0.78 11.33
CA PRO A 27 -11.40 -0.26 12.15
C PRO A 27 -11.39 0.12 13.62
N SER A 28 -11.61 -0.88 14.45
CA SER A 28 -11.29 -0.80 15.88
C SER A 28 -9.78 -0.67 16.10
N ILE A 29 -9.40 -0.31 17.33
CA ILE A 29 -7.98 -0.24 17.74
C ILE A 29 -7.29 -1.58 17.53
N ASP A 30 -7.96 -2.69 17.84
CA ASP A 30 -7.40 -4.04 17.70
C ASP A 30 -7.14 -4.39 16.24
N GLU A 31 -8.10 -4.16 15.35
CA GLU A 31 -7.95 -4.44 13.92
C GLU A 31 -6.80 -3.62 13.29
N MET A 32 -6.72 -2.33 13.64
CA MET A 32 -5.65 -1.47 13.14
C MET A 32 -4.29 -1.86 13.73
N ALA A 33 -4.22 -2.15 15.03
CA ALA A 33 -2.98 -2.56 15.70
C ALA A 33 -2.48 -3.92 15.18
N ALA A 34 -3.37 -4.89 14.96
CA ALA A 34 -3.05 -6.17 14.35
C ALA A 34 -2.49 -5.98 12.94
N ALA A 35 -3.13 -5.16 12.11
CA ALA A 35 -2.66 -4.86 10.76
C ALA A 35 -1.29 -4.14 10.76
N LEU A 36 -1.10 -3.17 11.65
CA LEU A 36 0.17 -2.44 11.79
C LEU A 36 1.29 -3.34 12.30
N SER A 37 1.02 -4.23 13.26
CA SER A 37 2.03 -5.17 13.76
C SER A 37 2.54 -6.10 12.66
N LEU A 38 1.63 -6.61 11.81
CA LEU A 38 1.99 -7.43 10.65
C LEU A 38 2.74 -6.61 9.60
N TYR A 39 2.31 -5.38 9.34
CA TYR A 39 2.99 -4.46 8.43
C TYR A 39 4.44 -4.21 8.86
N LEU A 40 4.67 -3.88 10.13
CA LEU A 40 6.00 -3.59 10.66
C LEU A 40 6.92 -4.82 10.58
N LEU A 41 6.40 -6.00 10.90
CA LEU A 41 7.15 -7.26 10.80
C LEU A 41 7.59 -7.56 9.36
N LEU A 42 6.68 -7.40 8.39
CA LEU A 42 6.94 -7.78 7.00
C LEU A 42 7.75 -6.72 6.24
N LYS A 43 7.66 -5.44 6.65
CA LYS A 43 8.36 -4.32 6.02
C LYS A 43 9.89 -4.46 6.05
N GLU A 44 10.45 -5.19 7.00
CA GLU A 44 11.90 -5.36 7.11
C GLU A 44 12.50 -6.08 5.88
N ASN A 45 11.74 -6.97 5.24
CA ASN A 45 12.26 -7.84 4.19
C ASN A 45 11.40 -7.89 2.92
N LYS A 46 10.20 -7.29 2.92
CA LYS A 46 9.23 -7.37 1.81
C LYS A 46 8.63 -6.01 1.48
N LYS A 47 8.09 -5.87 0.27
CA LYS A 47 7.37 -4.67 -0.17
C LYS A 47 5.92 -4.78 0.29
N VAL A 48 5.60 -4.06 1.37
CA VAL A 48 4.27 -4.14 2.01
C VAL A 48 3.57 -2.79 1.89
N THR A 49 2.31 -2.83 1.45
CA THR A 49 1.42 -1.67 1.46
C THR A 49 0.27 -1.93 2.42
N ILE A 50 -0.03 -0.97 3.30
CA ILE A 50 -1.18 -1.03 4.21
C ILE A 50 -2.21 0.02 3.80
N VAL A 51 -3.47 -0.42 3.67
CA VAL A 51 -4.57 0.43 3.19
C VAL A 51 -5.78 0.32 4.09
N CYS A 52 -6.37 1.47 4.42
CA CYS A 52 -7.67 1.57 5.07
C CYS A 52 -8.50 2.67 4.37
N PRO A 53 -9.72 2.38 3.92
CA PRO A 53 -10.57 3.37 3.25
C PRO A 53 -11.06 4.50 4.18
N THR A 54 -11.00 4.31 5.50
CA THR A 54 -11.38 5.32 6.49
C THR A 54 -10.15 6.06 6.98
N GLN A 55 -10.24 7.39 7.09
CA GLN A 55 -9.18 8.18 7.72
C GLN A 55 -8.99 7.80 9.20
N PRO A 56 -7.75 7.63 9.67
CA PRO A 56 -7.49 7.35 11.07
C PRO A 56 -8.09 8.42 11.99
N ILE A 57 -8.84 7.98 13.00
CA ILE A 57 -9.33 8.86 14.07
C ILE A 57 -8.21 9.15 15.08
N VAL A 58 -8.41 10.18 15.93
CA VAL A 58 -7.42 10.59 16.96
C VAL A 58 -7.01 9.42 17.85
N GLU A 59 -7.93 8.51 18.17
CA GLU A 59 -7.67 7.32 19.00
C GLU A 59 -6.60 6.39 18.39
N LEU A 60 -6.53 6.31 17.06
CA LEU A 60 -5.55 5.50 16.34
C LEU A 60 -4.21 6.23 16.15
N SER A 61 -4.15 7.54 16.44
CA SER A 61 -2.95 8.36 16.19
C SER A 61 -1.76 7.98 17.08
N ASN A 62 -2.01 7.28 18.19
CA ASN A 62 -0.95 6.76 19.07
C ASN A 62 -0.33 5.45 18.56
N LEU A 63 -0.86 4.84 17.50
CA LEU A 63 -0.32 3.60 16.96
C LEU A 63 0.92 3.87 16.09
N VAL A 64 1.98 3.09 16.32
CA VAL A 64 3.22 3.20 15.56
C VAL A 64 3.00 2.81 14.10
N GLY A 65 3.40 3.70 13.17
CA GLY A 65 3.26 3.47 11.74
C GLY A 65 1.87 3.82 11.18
N ILE A 66 0.99 4.44 11.97
CA ILE A 66 -0.33 4.91 11.50
C ILE A 66 -0.21 5.89 10.32
N ASP A 67 0.89 6.65 10.26
CA ASP A 67 1.23 7.57 9.17
C ASP A 67 1.52 6.86 7.84
N LYS A 68 1.69 5.53 7.85
CA LYS A 68 1.93 4.71 6.64
C LYS A 68 0.65 4.12 6.05
N VAL A 69 -0.48 4.28 6.71
CA VAL A 69 -1.77 3.77 6.23
C VAL A 69 -2.27 4.64 5.09
N ALA A 70 -2.25 4.09 3.88
CA ALA A 70 -2.80 4.75 2.72
C ALA A 70 -4.33 4.61 2.68
N THR A 71 -5.02 5.55 2.02
CA THR A 71 -6.48 5.50 1.86
C THR A 71 -6.92 4.65 0.66
N ARG A 72 -5.98 4.33 -0.23
CA ARG A 72 -6.18 3.56 -1.46
C ARG A 72 -4.94 2.72 -1.75
N LEU A 73 -5.12 1.64 -2.50
CA LEU A 73 -4.01 0.87 -3.06
C LEU A 73 -3.41 1.68 -4.21
N GLU A 74 -2.11 1.95 -4.13
CA GLU A 74 -1.36 2.50 -5.26
C GLU A 74 -1.25 1.42 -6.35
N GLY A 75 -1.65 1.75 -7.58
CA GLY A 75 -1.68 0.83 -8.72
C GLY A 75 -3.06 0.32 -9.16
N GLY A 76 -4.16 0.85 -8.59
CA GLY A 76 -5.53 0.45 -8.95
C GLY A 76 -6.21 1.28 -10.05
N GLU A 77 -5.71 2.48 -10.37
CA GLU A 77 -6.21 3.32 -11.45
C GLU A 77 -5.03 3.68 -12.37
N GLY A 78 -5.21 3.45 -13.67
CA GLY A 78 -4.16 3.46 -14.69
C GLY A 78 -3.62 4.84 -15.04
N ASP A 79 -2.98 5.51 -14.09
CA ASP A 79 -2.17 6.69 -14.38
C ASP A 79 -0.72 6.26 -14.61
N LEU A 80 -0.28 6.37 -15.88
CA LEU A 80 1.13 6.25 -16.25
C LEU A 80 1.85 7.53 -15.84
N VAL A 81 2.52 7.50 -14.69
CA VAL A 81 3.39 8.61 -14.25
C VAL A 81 4.79 8.41 -14.83
N VAL A 82 5.13 9.18 -15.87
CA VAL A 82 6.49 9.22 -16.43
C VAL A 82 7.21 10.45 -15.89
N SER A 83 8.15 10.25 -14.98
CA SER A 83 8.97 11.31 -14.39
C SER A 83 10.36 11.33 -15.00
N PHE A 84 10.79 12.49 -15.50
CA PHE A 84 12.16 12.75 -15.95
C PHE A 84 12.79 13.84 -15.09
N PRO A 85 14.11 13.79 -14.82
CA PRO A 85 14.81 14.89 -14.16
C PRO A 85 14.75 16.12 -15.08
N TYR A 86 13.92 17.10 -14.75
CA TYR A 86 13.72 18.29 -15.56
C TYR A 86 14.93 19.22 -15.44
N VAL A 87 15.54 19.54 -16.58
CA VAL A 87 16.51 20.63 -16.73
C VAL A 87 15.77 21.77 -17.44
N GLU A 88 15.75 22.96 -16.83
CA GLU A 88 15.13 24.14 -17.43
C GLU A 88 15.69 24.37 -18.85
N GLY A 89 14.80 24.32 -19.85
CA GLY A 89 15.12 24.62 -21.24
C GLY A 89 14.97 23.46 -22.25
N GLU A 90 14.76 22.21 -21.83
CA GLU A 90 14.75 21.06 -22.76
C GLU A 90 13.39 20.71 -23.40
N VAL A 91 12.29 21.34 -22.99
CA VAL A 91 10.95 20.97 -23.49
C VAL A 91 10.43 22.03 -24.45
N GLU A 92 10.66 21.83 -25.75
CA GLU A 92 10.31 22.80 -26.79
C GLU A 92 8.91 22.57 -27.41
N LYS A 93 8.41 21.32 -27.51
CA LYS A 93 7.03 21.07 -27.98
C LYS A 93 6.53 19.66 -27.68
N VAL A 94 5.39 19.53 -26.99
CA VAL A 94 4.63 18.26 -26.90
C VAL A 94 3.56 18.28 -28.00
N SER A 95 3.75 17.49 -29.04
CA SER A 95 2.74 17.26 -30.08
C SER A 95 2.03 15.92 -29.80
N TYR A 96 0.71 15.97 -29.66
CA TYR A 96 -0.13 14.78 -29.61
C TYR A 96 -0.79 14.56 -30.97
N THR A 97 -0.82 13.30 -31.43
CA THR A 97 -1.59 12.90 -32.60
C THR A 97 -2.84 12.20 -32.10
N LEU A 98 -4.01 12.80 -32.32
CA LEU A 98 -5.28 12.10 -32.16
C LEU A 98 -5.50 11.29 -33.44
N GLU A 99 -5.08 10.02 -33.46
CA GLU A 99 -5.62 9.07 -34.44
C GLU A 99 -7.06 8.76 -34.04
N SER A 100 -8.00 9.37 -34.76
CA SER A 100 -9.41 8.95 -34.71
C SER A 100 -9.47 7.57 -35.38
N GLY A 101 -9.90 6.56 -34.62
CA GLY A 101 -10.05 5.17 -35.09
C GLY A 101 -11.08 5.01 -36.20
#